data_AF-A0A0X3T6N6-F1
#
_entry.id   AF-A0A0X3T6N6-F1
#
_cell.length_a   1.000
_cell.length_b   1.000
_cell.length_c   1.000
_cell.angle_alpha   90.00
_cell.angle_beta   90.00
_cell.angle_gamma   90.00
#
_symmetry.space_group_name_H-M   'P 1'
#
loop_
_entity.id
_entity.type
_entity.pdbx_description
1 polymer ?
#
loop_
_entity_poly.entity_id
_entity_poly.type
_entity_poly.pdbx_seq_one_letter_code
_entity_poly.pdbx_strand_id
1 'polypeptide(L)'
;MKKLIMALLATGVLAGCASETKMETASPAAATAQAANDDLYVAFHDGRMNVFYDAGLYKEFMERGETAYRRTFIGEGPNGETVVYGLTGDDKKKTTPSIGEQMMAGNLKAAEDFYGEVYRGEENRIYVFSNWDDFKGYVDLGIDNLRYTDIGAGPNGETVVYVLNASNKKKKPVKTIAKFKAFHGIQ
;
A
#
# COMPACT_ATOMS: atom_id res chain seq x y z
N MET A 1 -1.71 76.38 23.44
CA MET A 1 -2.24 76.47 22.06
C MET A 1 -2.50 75.07 21.55
N LYS A 2 -3.70 74.82 20.99
CA LYS A 2 -4.15 73.67 20.15
C LYS A 2 -3.96 72.25 20.71
N LYS A 3 -5.07 71.60 21.12
CA LYS A 3 -5.78 70.48 20.44
C LYS A 3 -4.87 69.23 20.26
N LEU A 4 -5.22 68.01 20.65
CA LEU A 4 -6.43 67.26 20.25
C LEU A 4 -6.53 65.96 21.08
N ILE A 5 -7.77 65.52 21.31
CA ILE A 5 -8.22 64.29 21.97
C ILE A 5 -8.20 63.11 20.99
N MET A 6 -7.77 61.93 21.42
CA MET A 6 -8.20 60.59 20.95
C MET A 6 -7.72 59.56 22.00
N ALA A 7 -8.56 59.12 22.95
CA ALA A 7 -9.56 58.04 22.85
C ALA A 7 -8.93 56.70 22.41
N LEU A 8 -8.58 55.85 23.39
CA LEU A 8 -9.22 54.55 23.73
C LEU A 8 -9.00 53.46 22.66
N LEU A 9 -8.43 52.29 22.97
CA LEU A 9 -9.08 51.24 23.74
C LEU A 9 -8.09 50.25 24.38
N ALA A 10 -8.57 49.66 25.48
CA ALA A 10 -7.83 48.96 26.51
C ALA A 10 -7.37 47.54 26.15
N THR A 11 -6.13 47.23 26.55
CA THR A 11 -5.63 45.90 26.89
C THR A 11 -5.62 45.76 28.41
N GLY A 12 -6.08 44.62 28.94
CA GLY A 12 -5.87 44.31 30.37
C GLY A 12 -6.93 43.45 31.03
N VAL A 13 -6.80 42.14 30.82
CA VAL A 13 -6.89 41.01 31.77
C VAL A 13 -7.61 41.21 33.11
N LEU A 14 -8.49 40.26 33.47
CA LEU A 14 -8.60 39.58 34.79
C LEU A 14 -9.64 38.45 34.65
N ALA A 15 -9.18 37.20 34.57
CA ALA A 15 -9.13 36.23 35.67
C ALA A 15 -10.52 35.70 36.08
N GLY A 16 -10.88 34.53 35.53
CA GLY A 16 -11.96 33.68 36.01
C GLY A 16 -11.43 32.26 36.22
N CYS A 17 -11.44 31.81 37.47
CA CYS A 17 -11.08 30.46 37.88
C CYS A 17 -12.00 29.43 37.20
N ALA A 18 -11.40 28.45 36.52
CA ALA A 18 -12.03 27.16 36.30
C ALA A 18 -11.01 26.10 36.73
N SER A 19 -11.42 25.25 37.67
CA SER A 19 -10.70 24.04 38.03
C SER A 19 -10.56 23.16 36.79
N GLU A 20 -9.36 23.08 36.24
CA GLU A 20 -9.02 22.06 35.25
C GLU A 20 -8.66 20.78 36.01
N THR A 21 -9.65 19.91 36.15
CA THR A 21 -9.44 18.49 36.41
C THR A 21 -8.56 17.98 35.28
N LYS A 22 -7.28 17.74 35.57
CA LYS A 22 -6.36 17.06 34.66
C LYS A 22 -6.88 15.64 34.46
N MET A 23 -7.75 15.46 33.46
CA MET A 23 -7.98 14.16 32.86
C MET A 23 -6.63 13.72 32.32
N GLU A 24 -6.00 12.83 33.08
CA GLU A 24 -4.98 11.94 32.59
C GLU A 24 -5.64 11.16 31.45
N THR A 25 -5.44 11.65 30.23
CA THR A 25 -5.67 10.88 29.03
C THR A 25 -4.81 9.64 29.19
N ALA A 26 -5.45 8.53 29.53
CA ALA A 26 -4.88 7.22 29.35
C ALA A 26 -4.35 7.20 27.92
N SER A 27 -3.03 7.23 27.80
CA SER A 27 -2.35 6.93 26.55
C SER A 27 -3.02 5.67 26.01
N PRO A 28 -3.46 5.63 24.73
CA PRO A 28 -3.86 4.37 24.14
C PRO A 28 -2.68 3.44 24.40
N ALA A 29 -2.94 2.38 25.17
CA ALA A 29 -2.02 1.26 25.27
C ALA A 29 -1.61 0.98 23.83
N ALA A 30 -0.31 1.03 23.55
CA ALA A 30 0.22 0.82 22.22
C ALA A 30 -0.43 -0.44 21.68
N ALA A 31 -1.40 -0.28 20.78
CA ALA A 31 -1.81 -1.35 19.92
C ALA A 31 -0.50 -1.76 19.28
N THR A 32 -0.06 -2.99 19.56
CA THR A 32 1.05 -3.60 18.83
C THR A 32 0.75 -3.31 17.38
N ALA A 33 1.54 -2.45 16.75
CA ALA A 33 1.33 -2.08 15.36
C ALA A 33 1.29 -3.40 14.60
N GLN A 34 0.10 -3.81 14.17
CA GLN A 34 -0.06 -4.98 13.32
C GLN A 34 0.87 -4.71 12.14
N ALA A 35 1.81 -5.60 11.88
CA ALA A 35 2.66 -5.44 10.71
C ALA A 35 1.73 -5.27 9.49
N ALA A 36 2.00 -4.30 8.62
CA ALA A 36 1.24 -4.09 7.38
C ALA A 36 1.59 -5.19 6.35
N ASN A 37 1.35 -6.45 6.74
CA ASN A 37 1.70 -7.68 6.02
C ASN A 37 0.46 -8.41 5.47
N ASP A 38 -0.68 -7.74 5.52
CA ASP A 38 -1.93 -8.12 4.90
C ASP A 38 -1.89 -7.92 3.38
N ASP A 39 -1.17 -6.90 2.91
CA ASP A 39 -1.17 -6.53 1.51
C ASP A 39 0.24 -6.46 0.90
N LEU A 40 0.40 -6.84 -0.38
CA LEU A 40 1.60 -6.54 -1.16
C LEU A 40 1.29 -6.35 -2.65
N TYR A 41 1.87 -5.31 -3.24
CA TYR A 41 1.65 -4.92 -4.63
C TYR A 41 2.97 -4.95 -5.39
N VAL A 42 2.95 -5.51 -6.60
CA VAL A 42 4.10 -5.53 -7.50
C VAL A 42 3.71 -4.97 -8.85
N ALA A 43 4.53 -4.08 -9.40
CA ALA A 43 4.40 -3.61 -10.78
C ALA A 43 5.65 -3.97 -11.57
N PHE A 44 5.48 -4.84 -12.55
CA PHE A 44 6.46 -5.06 -13.59
C PHE A 44 6.28 -3.99 -14.67
N HIS A 45 7.17 -3.00 -14.64
CA HIS A 45 7.11 -1.81 -15.48
C HIS A 45 8.54 -1.36 -15.81
N ASP A 46 8.78 -0.97 -17.07
CA ASP A 46 10.08 -0.54 -17.58
C ASP A 46 11.25 -1.49 -17.25
N GLY A 47 11.01 -2.81 -17.37
CA GLY A 47 12.02 -3.84 -17.10
C GLY A 47 12.40 -3.97 -15.62
N ARG A 48 11.57 -3.48 -14.69
CA ARG A 48 11.81 -3.51 -13.25
C ARG A 48 10.67 -4.17 -12.51
N MET A 49 11.00 -4.83 -11.39
CA MET A 49 10.04 -5.30 -10.41
C MET A 49 9.91 -4.24 -9.30
N ASN A 50 8.83 -3.46 -9.34
CA ASN A 50 8.57 -2.43 -8.32
C ASN A 50 7.65 -3.01 -7.24
N VAL A 51 8.08 -3.03 -5.99
CA VAL A 51 7.39 -3.70 -4.87
C VAL A 51 6.92 -2.66 -3.85
N PHE A 52 5.67 -2.76 -3.42
CA PHE A 52 5.04 -1.84 -2.47
C PHE A 52 4.25 -2.61 -1.43
N TYR A 53 4.52 -2.35 -0.16
CA TYR A 53 3.68 -2.81 0.96
C TYR A 53 2.64 -1.75 1.38
N ASP A 54 2.84 -0.51 0.93
CA ASP A 54 1.93 0.60 1.17
C ASP A 54 1.06 0.83 -0.07
N ALA A 55 -0.26 0.75 0.12
CA ALA A 55 -1.26 0.93 -0.92
C ALA A 55 -1.23 2.32 -1.58
N GLY A 56 -0.94 3.36 -0.81
CA GLY A 56 -0.85 4.73 -1.32
C GLY A 56 0.32 4.88 -2.28
N LEU A 57 1.49 4.40 -1.88
CA LEU A 57 2.68 4.40 -2.75
C LEU A 57 2.47 3.59 -4.04
N TYR A 58 1.77 2.45 -3.96
CA TYR A 58 1.43 1.68 -5.16
C TYR A 58 0.55 2.49 -6.12
N LYS A 59 -0.51 3.13 -5.61
CA LYS A 59 -1.41 3.96 -6.44
C LYS A 59 -0.68 5.15 -7.04
N GLU A 60 0.14 5.86 -6.26
CA GLU A 60 0.99 6.93 -6.76
C GLU A 60 1.93 6.45 -7.87
N PHE A 61 2.53 5.27 -7.72
CA PHE A 61 3.36 4.66 -8.75
C PHE A 61 2.56 4.34 -10.01
N MET A 62 1.35 3.78 -9.89
CA MET A 62 0.49 3.48 -11.04
C MET A 62 0.10 4.75 -11.83
N GLU A 63 -0.01 5.89 -11.17
CA GLU A 63 -0.28 7.18 -11.82
C GLU A 63 0.97 7.82 -12.46
N ARG A 64 2.14 7.66 -11.84
CA ARG A 64 3.34 8.45 -12.17
C ARG A 64 4.46 7.65 -12.83
N GLY A 65 4.47 6.33 -12.71
CA GLY A 65 5.55 5.43 -13.13
C GLY A 65 6.78 5.47 -12.22
N GLU A 66 6.75 6.23 -11.12
CA GLU A 66 7.87 6.39 -10.21
C GLU A 66 7.44 6.58 -8.75
N THR A 67 8.38 6.37 -7.83
CA THR A 67 8.19 6.58 -6.39
C THR A 67 9.26 7.49 -5.83
N ALA A 68 8.87 8.37 -4.90
CA ALA A 68 9.74 9.41 -4.35
C ALA A 68 10.93 8.87 -3.56
N TYR A 69 10.70 7.81 -2.78
CA TYR A 69 11.76 7.14 -2.00
C TYR A 69 11.78 5.67 -2.35
N ARG A 70 12.98 5.14 -2.58
CA ARG A 70 13.16 3.76 -3.00
C ARG A 70 14.48 3.19 -2.54
N ARG A 71 14.48 1.87 -2.38
CA ARG A 71 15.70 1.05 -2.33
C ARG A 71 15.76 0.20 -3.59
N THR A 72 16.93 0.13 -4.21
CA THR A 72 17.10 -0.51 -5.51
C THR A 72 18.17 -1.59 -5.43
N PHE A 73 17.85 -2.76 -5.96
CA PHE A 73 18.71 -3.93 -6.00
C PHE A 73 18.79 -4.42 -7.45
N ILE A 74 20.00 -4.40 -8.01
CA ILE A 74 20.21 -4.69 -9.44
C ILE A 74 20.38 -6.19 -9.62
N GLY A 75 19.56 -6.79 -10.50
CA GLY A 75 19.67 -8.21 -10.85
C GLY A 75 19.06 -9.18 -9.84
N GLU A 76 18.35 -8.68 -8.82
CA GLU A 76 17.72 -9.51 -7.78
C GLU A 76 16.30 -9.96 -8.14
N GLY A 77 15.76 -9.52 -9.29
CA GLY A 77 14.48 -9.98 -9.78
C GLY A 77 14.52 -11.46 -10.21
N PRO A 78 13.36 -12.13 -10.26
CA PRO A 78 13.27 -13.56 -10.59
C PRO A 78 13.87 -13.93 -11.95
N ASN A 79 13.90 -12.99 -12.90
CA ASN A 79 14.52 -13.15 -14.22
C ASN A 79 15.71 -12.19 -14.41
N GLY A 80 16.32 -11.71 -13.32
CA GLY A 80 17.43 -10.76 -13.35
C GLY A 80 17.00 -9.29 -13.50
N GLU A 81 15.73 -8.97 -13.27
CA GLU A 81 15.25 -7.60 -13.25
C GLU A 81 15.87 -6.80 -12.10
N THR A 82 15.88 -5.48 -12.24
CA THR A 82 16.13 -4.61 -11.08
C THR A 82 14.89 -4.62 -10.18
N VAL A 83 15.09 -4.89 -8.89
CA VAL A 83 14.05 -4.80 -7.88
C VAL A 83 14.08 -3.42 -7.24
N VAL A 84 12.93 -2.76 -7.17
CA VAL A 84 12.76 -1.45 -6.58
C VAL A 84 11.70 -1.55 -5.49
N TYR A 85 12.08 -1.36 -4.24
CA TYR A 85 11.12 -1.27 -3.14
C TYR A 85 10.74 0.19 -2.94
N GLY A 86 9.45 0.50 -3.05
CA GLY A 86 8.91 1.80 -2.66
C GLY A 86 8.95 1.97 -1.14
N LEU A 87 9.47 3.10 -0.68
CA LEU A 87 9.67 3.40 0.73
C LEU A 87 8.76 4.53 1.18
N THR A 88 8.20 4.40 2.38
CA THR A 88 7.50 5.51 3.03
C THR A 88 8.50 6.60 3.44
N GLY A 89 7.97 7.78 3.78
CA GLY A 89 8.78 8.87 4.33
C GLY A 89 9.54 8.48 5.62
N ASP A 90 9.02 7.51 6.38
CA ASP A 90 9.66 6.99 7.60
C ASP A 90 10.73 5.95 7.29
N ASP A 91 10.52 5.12 6.26
CA ASP A 91 11.49 4.09 5.87
C ASP A 91 12.74 4.64 5.21
N LYS A 92 12.65 5.79 4.52
CA LYS A 92 13.79 6.37 3.80
C LYS A 92 15.02 6.62 4.69
N LYS A 93 14.81 6.79 6.00
CA LYS A 93 15.88 7.02 6.98
C LYS A 93 16.38 5.74 7.66
N LYS A 94 15.67 4.63 7.48
CA LYS A 94 15.99 3.35 8.11
C LYS A 94 17.01 2.60 7.27
N THR A 95 17.98 1.98 7.94
CA THR A 95 18.91 1.02 7.32
C THR A 95 18.37 -0.40 7.32
N THR A 96 17.31 -0.66 8.08
CA THR A 96 16.64 -1.96 8.12
C THR A 96 15.78 -2.19 6.86
N PRO A 97 15.52 -3.45 6.49
CA PRO A 97 14.56 -3.79 5.44
C PRO A 97 13.15 -3.25 5.72
N SER A 98 12.49 -2.71 4.70
CA SER A 98 11.05 -2.38 4.77
C SER A 98 10.18 -3.64 4.94
N ILE A 99 8.90 -3.48 5.23
CA ILE A 99 7.96 -4.61 5.35
C ILE A 99 7.91 -5.41 4.03
N GLY A 100 7.82 -4.72 2.89
CA GLY A 100 7.84 -5.35 1.58
C GLY A 100 9.11 -6.16 1.32
N GLU A 101 10.28 -5.63 1.70
CA GLU A 101 11.55 -6.37 1.63
C GLU A 101 11.54 -7.63 2.52
N GLN A 102 11.03 -7.51 3.75
CA GLN A 102 10.95 -8.64 4.68
C GLN A 102 10.01 -9.73 4.18
N MET A 103 8.87 -9.37 3.60
CA MET A 103 7.92 -10.33 3.03
C MET A 103 8.52 -11.03 1.81
N MET A 104 9.12 -10.28 0.88
CA MET A 104 9.74 -10.86 -0.32
C MET A 104 10.92 -11.78 0.01
N ALA A 105 11.72 -11.44 1.03
CA ALA A 105 12.82 -12.27 1.52
C ALA A 105 12.37 -13.47 2.38
N GLY A 106 11.08 -13.59 2.71
CA GLY A 106 10.54 -14.65 3.58
C GLY A 106 10.85 -14.45 5.07
N ASN A 107 11.36 -13.29 5.47
CA ASN A 107 11.65 -12.93 6.86
C ASN A 107 10.39 -12.50 7.63
N LEU A 108 9.32 -12.12 6.92
CA LEU A 108 8.02 -11.79 7.48
C LEU A 108 6.93 -12.58 6.75
N LYS A 109 6.18 -13.40 7.49
CA LYS A 109 5.06 -14.15 6.95
C LYS A 109 3.91 -13.20 6.61
N ALA A 110 3.25 -13.40 5.48
CA ALA A 110 2.00 -12.71 5.14
C ALA A 110 0.87 -13.06 6.12
N ALA A 111 -0.10 -12.16 6.26
CA ALA A 111 -1.32 -12.40 7.03
C ALA A 111 -2.16 -13.54 6.44
N GLU A 112 -3.06 -14.12 7.25
CA GLU A 112 -3.92 -15.22 6.80
C GLU A 112 -4.93 -14.79 5.72
N ASP A 113 -5.38 -13.54 5.77
CA ASP A 113 -6.36 -12.98 4.84
C ASP A 113 -5.74 -12.10 3.74
N PHE A 114 -4.48 -12.41 3.41
CA PHE A 114 -3.62 -11.69 2.47
C PHE A 114 -4.31 -11.29 1.16
N TYR A 115 -3.97 -10.10 0.68
CA TYR A 115 -4.34 -9.58 -0.62
C TYR A 115 -3.09 -9.15 -1.39
N GLY A 116 -3.05 -9.41 -2.69
CA GLY A 116 -1.94 -8.93 -3.49
C GLY A 116 -2.32 -8.65 -4.92
N GLU A 117 -1.60 -7.72 -5.54
CA GLU A 117 -1.73 -7.41 -6.95
C GLU A 117 -0.37 -7.47 -7.65
N VAL A 118 -0.37 -8.00 -8.88
CA VAL A 118 0.76 -7.91 -9.78
C VAL A 118 0.33 -7.26 -11.09
N TYR A 119 0.81 -6.05 -11.34
CA TYR A 119 0.62 -5.37 -12.62
C TYR A 119 1.70 -5.80 -13.62
N ARG A 120 1.28 -6.26 -14.80
CA ARG A 120 2.14 -6.52 -15.96
C ARG A 120 1.89 -5.41 -16.97
N GLY A 121 2.72 -4.36 -16.93
CA GLY A 121 2.52 -3.16 -17.75
C GLY A 121 2.50 -3.44 -19.25
N GLU A 122 3.41 -4.29 -19.72
CA GLU A 122 3.51 -4.64 -21.14
C GLU A 122 2.30 -5.44 -21.66
N GLU A 123 1.60 -6.16 -20.79
CA GLU A 123 0.40 -6.94 -21.14
C GLU A 123 -0.91 -6.19 -20.88
N ASN A 124 -0.84 -5.04 -20.21
CA ASN A 124 -1.98 -4.31 -19.66
C ASN A 124 -2.90 -5.21 -18.79
N ARG A 125 -2.29 -5.94 -17.84
CA ARG A 125 -2.99 -6.88 -16.96
C ARG A 125 -2.71 -6.64 -15.49
N ILE A 126 -3.73 -6.84 -14.67
CA ILE A 126 -3.61 -6.88 -13.20
C ILE A 126 -3.96 -8.28 -12.74
N TYR A 127 -3.01 -8.97 -12.12
CA TYR A 127 -3.21 -10.27 -11.48
C TYR A 127 -3.53 -10.05 -10.01
N VAL A 128 -4.61 -10.66 -9.51
CA VAL A 128 -5.12 -10.44 -8.16
C VAL A 128 -5.11 -11.75 -7.38
N PHE A 129 -4.57 -11.70 -6.17
CA PHE A 129 -4.29 -12.85 -5.33
C PHE A 129 -5.01 -12.74 -3.98
N SER A 130 -5.38 -13.90 -3.43
CA SER A 130 -6.07 -14.00 -2.14
C SER A 130 -5.29 -14.81 -1.10
N ASN A 131 -4.06 -15.19 -1.43
CA ASN A 131 -3.12 -15.85 -0.54
C ASN A 131 -1.69 -15.62 -1.05
N TRP A 132 -0.74 -15.75 -0.13
CA TRP A 132 0.67 -15.50 -0.37
C TRP A 132 1.32 -16.50 -1.33
N ASP A 133 0.97 -17.80 -1.23
CA ASP A 133 1.65 -18.84 -2.00
C ASP A 133 1.39 -18.68 -3.50
N ASP A 134 0.15 -18.40 -3.89
CA ASP A 134 -0.21 -18.13 -5.28
C ASP A 134 0.46 -16.82 -5.77
N PHE A 135 0.49 -15.77 -4.93
CA PHE A 135 1.15 -14.50 -5.25
C PHE A 135 2.65 -14.68 -5.49
N LYS A 136 3.34 -15.29 -4.53
CA LYS A 136 4.80 -15.49 -4.59
C LYS A 136 5.18 -16.45 -5.70
N GLY A 137 4.38 -17.52 -5.90
CA GLY A 137 4.54 -18.42 -7.03
C GLY A 137 4.39 -17.72 -8.38
N TYR A 138 3.46 -16.76 -8.51
CA TYR A 138 3.34 -15.96 -9.72
C TYR A 138 4.48 -14.95 -9.89
N VAL A 139 4.92 -14.28 -8.82
CA VAL A 139 6.05 -13.35 -8.90
C VAL A 139 7.32 -14.09 -9.32
N ASP A 140 7.61 -15.24 -8.71
CA ASP A 140 8.84 -15.98 -8.94
C ASP A 140 8.86 -16.73 -10.28
N LEU A 141 7.72 -17.28 -10.69
CA LEU A 141 7.66 -18.25 -11.79
C LEU A 141 6.66 -17.89 -12.89
N GLY A 142 5.86 -16.83 -12.70
CA GLY A 142 4.80 -16.45 -13.65
C GLY A 142 3.62 -17.43 -13.72
N ILE A 143 3.42 -18.27 -12.70
CA ILE A 143 2.41 -19.34 -12.73
C ILE A 143 1.01 -18.82 -12.35
N ASP A 144 0.06 -18.94 -13.28
CA ASP A 144 -1.34 -18.51 -13.14
C ASP A 144 -2.34 -19.53 -13.75
N ASN A 145 -1.99 -20.82 -13.68
CA ASN A 145 -2.69 -21.91 -14.38
C ASN A 145 -4.20 -21.99 -14.11
N LEU A 146 -4.63 -21.60 -12.91
CA LEU A 146 -6.05 -21.56 -12.53
C LEU A 146 -6.42 -20.10 -12.32
N ARG A 147 -7.40 -19.62 -13.08
CA ARG A 147 -7.77 -18.20 -13.07
C ARG A 147 -9.23 -17.97 -13.40
N TYR A 148 -9.76 -16.85 -12.93
CA TYR A 148 -10.98 -16.22 -13.45
C TYR A 148 -10.57 -14.87 -14.06
N THR A 149 -10.91 -14.63 -15.31
CA THR A 149 -10.49 -13.43 -16.05
C THR A 149 -11.68 -12.53 -16.34
N ASP A 150 -11.50 -11.23 -16.11
CA ASP A 150 -12.47 -10.18 -16.42
C ASP A 150 -11.81 -9.10 -17.30
N ILE A 151 -12.23 -9.03 -18.56
CA ILE A 151 -11.56 -8.21 -19.58
C ILE A 151 -12.06 -6.78 -19.50
N GLY A 152 -11.15 -5.81 -19.39
CA GLY A 152 -11.50 -4.39 -19.31
C GLY A 152 -12.08 -3.96 -17.96
N ALA A 153 -11.96 -4.81 -16.93
CA ALA A 153 -12.52 -4.56 -15.61
C ALA A 153 -11.59 -3.75 -14.68
N GLY A 154 -10.36 -3.45 -15.12
CA GLY A 154 -9.42 -2.62 -14.37
C GLY A 154 -9.77 -1.13 -14.43
N PRO A 155 -9.22 -0.31 -13.51
CA PRO A 155 -9.53 1.12 -13.41
C PRO A 155 -9.25 1.91 -14.69
N ASN A 156 -8.29 1.47 -15.53
CA ASN A 156 -7.94 2.09 -16.80
C ASN A 156 -8.22 1.15 -18.00
N GLY A 157 -9.10 0.17 -17.84
CA GLY A 157 -9.44 -0.81 -18.87
C GLY A 157 -8.47 -1.99 -18.95
N GLU A 158 -7.68 -2.25 -17.91
CA GLU A 158 -6.84 -3.44 -17.81
C GLU A 158 -7.69 -4.72 -17.79
N THR A 159 -7.09 -5.82 -18.27
CA THR A 159 -7.66 -7.14 -18.00
C THR A 159 -7.29 -7.56 -16.57
N VAL A 160 -8.29 -7.91 -15.77
CA VAL A 160 -8.11 -8.34 -14.38
C VAL A 160 -8.16 -9.86 -14.33
N VAL A 161 -7.09 -10.47 -13.81
CA VAL A 161 -6.93 -11.92 -13.70
C VAL A 161 -6.90 -12.30 -12.24
N TYR A 162 -7.97 -12.92 -11.75
CA TYR A 162 -8.04 -13.42 -10.39
C TYR A 162 -7.43 -14.82 -10.35
N VAL A 163 -6.27 -14.96 -9.70
CA VAL A 163 -5.57 -16.23 -9.61
C VAL A 163 -6.27 -17.13 -8.58
N LEU A 164 -6.49 -18.37 -8.98
CA LEU A 164 -7.17 -19.42 -8.25
C LEU A 164 -6.19 -20.55 -7.94
N ASN A 165 -6.61 -21.46 -7.07
CA ASN A 165 -5.90 -22.67 -6.72
C ASN A 165 -6.84 -23.87 -6.66
N ALA A 166 -6.29 -25.05 -6.37
CA ALA A 166 -7.04 -26.30 -6.37
C ALA A 166 -8.30 -26.27 -5.48
N SER A 167 -8.27 -25.49 -4.39
CA SER A 167 -9.39 -25.39 -3.44
C SER A 167 -10.55 -24.53 -3.94
N ASN A 168 -10.30 -23.55 -4.81
CA ASN A 168 -11.29 -22.56 -5.24
C ASN A 168 -11.52 -22.50 -6.76
N LYS A 169 -10.80 -23.28 -7.58
CA LYS A 169 -10.87 -23.29 -9.05
C LYS A 169 -12.25 -23.47 -9.70
N LYS A 170 -13.25 -23.98 -8.97
CA LYS A 170 -14.62 -24.17 -9.46
C LYS A 170 -15.58 -23.06 -9.02
N LYS A 171 -15.10 -22.03 -8.33
CA LYS A 171 -15.90 -20.97 -7.74
C LYS A 171 -15.45 -19.62 -8.29
N LYS A 172 -16.41 -18.77 -8.64
CA LYS A 172 -16.11 -17.36 -8.93
C LYS A 172 -15.55 -16.71 -7.67
N PRO A 173 -14.41 -15.99 -7.71
CA PRO A 173 -13.75 -15.44 -6.52
C PRO A 173 -14.43 -14.13 -6.06
N VAL A 174 -15.71 -14.22 -5.68
CA VAL A 174 -16.55 -13.05 -5.37
C VAL A 174 -15.98 -12.14 -4.29
N LYS A 175 -15.34 -12.71 -3.25
CA LYS A 175 -14.70 -11.93 -2.18
C LYS A 175 -13.49 -11.15 -2.69
N THR A 176 -12.65 -11.78 -3.50
CA THR A 176 -11.46 -11.15 -4.09
C THR A 176 -11.82 -10.07 -5.10
N ILE A 177 -12.85 -10.31 -5.92
CA ILE A 177 -13.42 -9.31 -6.84
C ILE A 177 -13.90 -8.08 -6.06
N ALA A 178 -14.63 -8.28 -4.96
CA ALA A 178 -15.11 -7.18 -4.12
C ALA A 178 -13.95 -6.39 -3.48
N LYS A 179 -12.91 -7.08 -2.98
CA LYS A 179 -11.69 -6.42 -2.46
C LYS A 179 -11.02 -5.56 -3.53
N PHE A 180 -10.79 -6.12 -4.73
CA PHE A 180 -10.19 -5.40 -5.85
C PHE A 180 -10.99 -4.16 -6.25
N LYS A 181 -12.31 -4.31 -6.43
CA LYS A 181 -13.19 -3.18 -6.75
C LYS A 181 -13.14 -2.09 -5.69
N ALA A 182 -13.20 -2.47 -4.41
CA ALA A 182 -13.10 -1.52 -3.30
C ALA A 182 -11.75 -0.80 -3.28
N PHE A 183 -10.65 -1.52 -3.52
CA PHE A 183 -9.30 -0.96 -3.59
C PHE A 183 -9.19 0.10 -4.69
N HIS A 184 -9.73 -0.17 -5.88
CA HIS A 184 -9.67 0.71 -7.05
C HIS A 184 -10.84 1.68 -7.20
N GLY A 185 -11.82 1.67 -6.29
CA GLY A 185 -13.00 2.56 -6.36
C GLY A 185 -13.97 2.24 -7.50
N ILE A 186 -14.02 0.99 -7.95
CA ILE A 186 -14.85 0.51 -9.07
C ILE A 186 -16.22 0.07 -8.55
N GLN A 187 -17.30 0.47 -9.23
CA GLN A 187 -18.69 0.07 -8.91
C GLN A 187 -19.06 -1.29 -9.50
#